data_AF-A0A854ZA57-F1
#
_entry.id   AF-A0A854ZA57-F1
#
_cell.length_a   1.000
_cell.length_b   1.000
_cell.length_c   1.000
_cell.angle_alpha   90.00
_cell.angle_beta   90.00
_cell.angle_gamma   90.00
#
_symmetry.space_group_name_H-M   'P 1'
#
loop_
_entity.id
_entity.type
_entity.pdbx_description
1 polymer ?
#
loop_
_entity_poly.entity_id
_entity_poly.type
_entity_poly.pdbx_seq_one_letter_code
_entity_poly.pdbx_strand_id
1 'polypeptide(L)'
;MSRIMYLKEAAAYLGKAPFTLQSWDRAGKLKAHRTANNRRFYYQSELDQYLGLDHNEPIDKRKIVAYARVSSNGQKDDLKDQVAFLRQFLNARGIIADEYISDIGSGLNYKRPK
;
A
#
# COMPACT_ATOMS: atom_id res chain seq x y z
N MET A 1 -2.47 21.26 14.77
CA MET A 1 -1.94 21.90 13.55
C MET A 1 -1.05 20.90 12.85
N SER A 2 -1.28 20.60 11.57
CA SER A 2 -0.43 19.70 10.80
C SER A 2 0.92 20.36 10.50
N ARG A 3 2.01 19.59 10.61
CA ARG A 3 3.37 20.06 10.28
C ARG A 3 3.43 20.49 8.82
N ILE A 4 4.09 21.62 8.55
CA ILE A 4 4.34 22.11 7.20
C ILE A 4 5.68 21.52 6.70
N MET A 5 5.69 21.03 5.46
CA MET A 5 6.89 20.56 4.78
C MET A 5 7.13 21.38 3.51
N TYR A 6 8.36 21.85 3.33
CA TYR A 6 8.77 22.53 2.10
C TYR A 6 9.13 21.53 1.00
N LEU A 7 9.19 22.00 -0.25
CA LEU A 7 9.33 21.15 -1.44
C LEU A 7 10.36 20.01 -1.33
N LYS A 8 11.57 20.27 -0.81
CA LYS A 8 12.63 19.25 -0.68
C LYS A 8 12.26 18.18 0.35
N GLU A 9 11.71 18.61 1.48
CA GLU A 9 11.28 17.74 2.57
C GLU A 9 10.06 16.91 2.16
N ALA A 10 9.05 17.54 1.56
CA ALA A 10 7.88 16.86 1.03
C ALA A 10 8.23 15.84 -0.07
N ALA A 11 9.19 16.17 -0.95
CA ALA A 11 9.65 15.25 -1.98
C ALA A 11 10.37 14.03 -1.37
N ALA A 12 11.24 14.26 -0.39
CA ALA A 12 11.89 13.18 0.36
C ALA A 12 10.86 12.30 1.09
N TYR A 13 9.84 12.92 1.71
CA TYR A 13 8.76 12.23 2.39
C TYR A 13 7.98 11.28 1.46
N LEU A 14 7.68 11.74 0.24
CA LEU A 14 7.00 10.92 -0.78
C LEU A 14 7.92 9.95 -1.54
N GLY A 15 9.23 9.96 -1.28
CA GLY A 15 10.21 9.19 -2.06
C GLY A 15 10.28 9.60 -3.54
N LYS A 16 10.08 10.89 -3.84
CA LYS A 16 10.08 11.46 -5.20
C LYS A 16 11.13 12.57 -5.34
N ALA A 17 11.45 12.92 -6.58
CA ALA A 17 12.29 14.08 -6.85
C ALA A 17 11.50 15.40 -6.66
N PRO A 18 12.13 16.51 -6.21
CA PRO A 18 11.47 17.81 -6.09
C PRO A 18 10.79 18.29 -7.39
N PHE A 19 11.39 17.98 -8.54
CA PHE A 19 10.82 18.29 -9.85
C PHE A 19 9.47 17.59 -10.09
N THR A 20 9.30 16.37 -9.58
CA THR A 20 8.03 15.62 -9.68
C THR A 20 6.90 16.38 -9.00
N LEU A 21 7.13 16.86 -7.77
CA LEU A 21 6.12 17.64 -7.03
C LEU A 21 5.80 18.97 -7.73
N GLN A 22 6.79 19.65 -8.32
CA GLN A 22 6.55 20.85 -9.11
C GLN A 22 5.73 20.59 -10.39
N SER A 23 5.95 19.44 -11.03
CA SER A 23 5.17 19.00 -12.19
C SER A 23 3.74 18.68 -11.79
N TRP A 24 3.55 18.00 -10.66
CA TRP A 24 2.22 17.67 -10.13
C TRP A 24 1.42 18.90 -9.71
N ASP A 25 2.07 19.89 -9.10
CA ASP A 25 1.46 21.18 -8.77
C ASP A 25 0.98 21.91 -10.04
N ARG A 26 1.80 21.92 -11.10
CA ARG A 26 1.42 22.50 -12.41
C ARG A 26 0.28 21.73 -13.09
N ALA A 27 0.27 20.41 -12.96
CA ALA A 27 -0.76 19.54 -13.53
C ALA A 27 -2.03 19.44 -12.67
N GLY A 28 -2.07 20.07 -11.49
CA GLY A 28 -3.19 19.98 -10.55
C GLY A 28 -3.35 18.63 -9.85
N LYS A 29 -2.38 17.70 -9.98
CA LYS A 29 -2.43 16.35 -9.37
C LYS A 29 -2.19 16.37 -7.86
N LEU A 30 -1.28 17.24 -7.41
CA LEU A 30 -0.99 17.49 -5.99
C LEU A 30 -0.68 18.97 -5.87
N LYS A 31 -1.71 19.76 -5.56
CA LYS A 31 -1.61 21.23 -5.54
C LYS A 31 -0.87 21.68 -4.28
N ALA A 32 0.17 22.48 -4.45
CA ALA A 32 0.94 22.98 -3.32
C ALA A 32 0.35 24.29 -2.78
N HIS A 33 0.42 24.46 -1.47
CA HIS A 33 0.18 25.75 -0.84
C HIS A 33 1.35 26.70 -1.10
N ARG A 34 1.09 28.00 -0.94
CA ARG A 34 2.05 29.07 -1.21
C ARG A 34 2.18 29.97 -0.01
N THR A 35 3.41 30.28 0.39
CA THR A 35 3.66 31.37 1.35
C THR A 35 3.46 32.73 0.67
N ALA A 36 3.47 33.81 1.46
CA ALA A 36 3.42 35.18 0.92
C ALA A 36 4.51 35.45 -0.14
N ASN A 37 5.68 34.80 -0.02
CA ASN A 37 6.78 34.90 -0.99
C ASN A 37 6.68 33.86 -2.12
N ASN A 38 5.48 33.29 -2.35
CA ASN A 38 5.19 32.29 -3.38
C ASN A 38 6.04 31.00 -3.31
N ARG A 39 6.52 30.63 -2.11
CA ARG A 39 7.24 29.36 -1.91
C ARG A 39 6.26 28.21 -1.70
N ARG A 40 6.53 27.07 -2.34
CA ARG A 40 5.71 25.85 -2.25
C ARG A 40 5.88 25.16 -0.90
N PHE A 41 4.76 24.80 -0.28
CA PHE A 41 4.73 23.93 0.89
C PHE A 41 3.51 23.01 0.86
N TYR A 42 3.55 21.97 1.67
CA TYR A 42 2.48 20.99 1.84
C TYR A 42 2.24 20.75 3.32
N TYR A 43 1.01 20.47 3.71
CA TYR A 43 0.75 19.95 5.04
C TYR A 43 1.06 18.46 5.06
N GLN A 44 1.69 17.99 6.14
CA GLN A 44 2.01 16.58 6.29
C GLN A 44 0.77 15.68 6.12
N SER A 45 -0.38 16.10 6.67
CA SER A 45 -1.65 15.39 6.54
C SER A 45 -2.10 15.18 5.08
N GLU A 46 -1.85 16.14 4.19
CA GLU A 46 -2.20 16.00 2.76
C GLU A 46 -1.28 15.00 2.05
N LEU A 47 -0.01 14.96 2.45
CA LEU A 47 0.95 13.98 1.94
C LEU A 47 0.62 12.58 2.48
N ASP A 48 0.18 12.48 3.73
CA ASP A 48 -0.27 11.24 4.36
C ASP A 48 -1.51 10.70 3.65
N GLN A 49 -2.49 11.56 3.37
CA GLN A 49 -3.67 11.22 2.57
C GLN A 49 -3.29 10.73 1.18
N TYR A 50 -2.33 11.40 0.52
CA TYR A 50 -1.80 10.96 -0.77
C TYR A 50 -1.12 9.58 -0.71
N LEU A 51 -0.39 9.29 0.37
CA LEU A 51 0.23 7.98 0.61
C LEU A 51 -0.78 6.91 1.08
N GLY A 52 -2.03 7.29 1.34
CA GLY A 52 -3.03 6.41 1.93
C GLY A 52 -2.72 6.03 3.39
N LEU A 53 -1.97 6.88 4.09
CA LEU A 53 -1.61 6.76 5.51
C LEU A 53 -2.59 7.50 6.42
N ASP A 54 -3.51 8.29 5.86
CA ASP A 54 -4.51 8.99 6.66
C ASP A 54 -5.51 7.98 7.23
N HIS A 55 -5.48 7.80 8.55
CA HIS A 55 -6.39 6.96 9.31
C HIS A 55 -7.77 7.63 9.51
N ASN A 56 -7.99 8.83 8.94
CA ASN A 56 -9.22 9.63 9.08
C ASN A 56 -10.20 9.54 7.90
N GLU A 57 -9.85 8.91 6.78
CA GLU A 57 -10.92 8.30 5.98
C GLU A 57 -11.51 7.17 6.83
N PRO A 58 -12.85 6.98 6.86
CA PRO A 58 -13.40 5.83 7.54
C PRO A 58 -12.64 4.61 7.02
N ILE A 59 -12.19 3.75 7.93
CA ILE A 59 -11.44 2.50 7.69
C ILE A 59 -12.17 1.54 6.71
N ASP A 60 -13.24 1.97 6.07
CA ASP A 60 -14.33 1.16 5.60
C ASP A 60 -14.52 1.31 4.08
N LYS A 61 -13.92 0.34 3.36
CA LYS A 61 -14.41 -0.27 2.10
C LYS A 61 -13.39 -1.20 1.42
N ARG A 62 -12.11 -1.15 1.80
CA ARG A 62 -11.11 -2.06 1.21
C ARG A 62 -11.23 -3.41 1.88
N LYS A 63 -11.48 -4.45 1.08
CA LYS A 63 -11.46 -5.83 1.56
C LYS A 63 -10.05 -6.22 1.99
N ILE A 64 -9.93 -6.80 3.17
CA ILE A 64 -8.72 -7.45 3.67
C ILE A 64 -8.78 -8.92 3.23
N VAL A 65 -7.88 -9.29 2.32
CA VAL A 65 -7.81 -10.65 1.76
C VAL A 65 -6.54 -11.35 2.21
N ALA A 66 -6.68 -12.53 2.80
CA ALA A 66 -5.59 -13.43 3.11
C ALA A 66 -5.40 -14.43 1.97
N TYR A 67 -4.22 -14.46 1.35
CA TYR A 67 -3.92 -15.33 0.21
C TYR A 67 -2.79 -16.32 0.52
N ALA A 68 -3.00 -17.59 0.18
CA ALA A 68 -1.98 -18.65 0.27
C ALA A 68 -1.93 -19.47 -1.02
N ARG A 69 -0.75 -19.98 -1.40
CA ARG A 69 -0.60 -20.80 -2.61
C ARG A 69 0.52 -21.81 -2.47
N VAL A 70 0.31 -22.99 -3.04
CA VAL A 70 1.34 -24.01 -3.23
C VAL A 70 1.49 -24.40 -4.69
N SER A 71 2.64 -25.00 -5.04
CA SER A 71 3.00 -25.26 -6.44
C SER A 71 2.44 -26.56 -7.00
N SER A 72 2.04 -27.49 -6.13
CA SER A 72 1.56 -28.82 -6.52
C SER A 72 0.52 -29.35 -5.54
N ASN A 73 -0.32 -30.28 -6.01
CA ASN A 73 -1.31 -30.95 -5.17
C ASN A 73 -0.68 -31.77 -4.03
N GLY A 74 0.59 -32.18 -4.15
CA GLY A 74 1.30 -32.88 -3.08
C GLY A 74 1.57 -32.01 -1.84
N GLN A 75 1.47 -30.68 -1.98
CA GLN A 75 1.71 -29.71 -0.90
C GLN A 75 0.39 -29.22 -0.28
N LYS A 76 -0.69 -29.98 -0.42
CA LYS A 76 -2.02 -29.57 0.06
C LYS A 76 -2.07 -29.37 1.57
N ASP A 77 -1.30 -30.16 2.33
CA ASP A 77 -1.22 -30.01 3.78
C ASP A 77 -0.43 -28.76 4.16
N ASP A 78 0.69 -28.47 3.49
CA ASP A 78 1.40 -27.19 3.64
C ASP A 78 0.48 -25.99 3.36
N LEU A 79 -0.40 -26.09 2.37
CA LEU A 79 -1.36 -25.03 2.06
C LEU A 79 -2.33 -24.77 3.22
N LYS A 80 -2.79 -25.83 3.90
CA LYS A 80 -3.65 -25.68 5.09
C LYS A 80 -2.89 -25.00 6.22
N ASP A 81 -1.64 -25.39 6.44
CA ASP A 81 -0.79 -24.79 7.48
C ASP A 81 -0.53 -23.31 7.21
N GLN A 82 -0.28 -22.93 5.94
CA GLN A 82 -0.14 -21.53 5.54
C GLN A 82 -1.42 -20.73 5.81
N VAL A 83 -2.59 -21.26 5.47
CA VAL A 83 -3.88 -20.59 5.74
C VAL A 83 -4.12 -20.45 7.24
N ALA A 84 -3.81 -21.48 8.03
CA ALA A 84 -3.94 -21.46 9.48
C ALA A 84 -3.01 -20.43 10.12
N PHE A 85 -1.76 -20.34 9.66
CA PHE A 85 -0.79 -19.34 10.09
C PHE A 85 -1.28 -17.91 9.81
N LEU A 86 -1.76 -17.64 8.59
CA LEU A 86 -2.31 -16.32 8.24
C LEU A 86 -3.49 -15.94 9.14
N ARG A 87 -4.38 -16.90 9.44
CA ARG A 87 -5.50 -16.68 10.36
C ARG A 87 -5.02 -16.33 11.78
N GLN A 88 -4.06 -17.08 12.31
CA GLN A 88 -3.51 -16.80 13.65
C GLN A 88 -2.82 -15.44 13.72
N PHE A 89 -2.02 -15.10 12.70
CA PHE A 89 -1.33 -13.82 12.61
C PHE A 89 -2.31 -12.64 12.61
N LEU A 90 -3.37 -12.72 11.81
CA LEU A 90 -4.41 -11.69 11.73
C LEU A 90 -5.17 -11.55 13.06
N ASN A 91 -5.59 -12.68 13.65
CA ASN A 91 -6.25 -12.70 14.95
C ASN A 91 -5.40 -12.07 16.05
N ALA A 92 -4.09 -12.39 16.10
CA ALA A 92 -3.16 -11.83 17.07
C ALA A 92 -2.96 -10.31 16.92
N ARG A 93 -3.21 -9.76 15.72
CA ARG A 93 -3.15 -8.31 15.44
C ARG A 93 -4.51 -7.61 15.54
N GLY A 94 -5.58 -8.33 15.88
CA GLY A 94 -6.94 -7.77 15.92
C GLY A 94 -7.47 -7.39 14.53
N ILE A 95 -6.94 -8.00 13.47
CA ILE A 95 -7.38 -7.74 12.08
C ILE A 95 -8.38 -8.83 11.67
N ILE A 96 -9.54 -8.43 11.17
CA ILE A 96 -10.54 -9.34 10.60
C ILE A 96 -10.35 -9.34 9.08
N ALA A 97 -10.05 -10.51 8.50
CA ALA A 97 -10.04 -10.65 7.05
C ALA A 97 -11.46 -10.89 6.53
N ASP A 98 -11.78 -10.25 5.41
CA ASP A 98 -13.04 -10.44 4.68
C ASP A 98 -13.03 -11.74 3.88
N GLU A 99 -11.87 -12.12 3.33
CA GLU A 99 -11.75 -13.30 2.46
C GLU A 99 -10.44 -14.06 2.71
N TYR A 100 -10.53 -15.38 2.60
CA TYR A 100 -9.38 -16.29 2.56
C TYR A 100 -9.38 -16.98 1.19
N ILE A 101 -8.35 -16.72 0.39
CA ILE A 101 -8.20 -17.29 -0.95
C ILE A 101 -7.00 -18.24 -0.93
N SER A 102 -7.18 -19.43 -1.48
CA SER A 102 -6.10 -20.42 -1.61
C SER A 102 -6.02 -20.96 -3.03
N ASP A 103 -4.81 -21.16 -3.54
CA ASP A 103 -4.58 -21.69 -4.89
C ASP A 103 -3.56 -22.83 -4.89
N ILE A 104 -3.74 -23.78 -5.81
CA ILE A 104 -2.76 -24.82 -6.12
C ILE A 104 -2.40 -24.70 -7.60
N GLY A 105 -1.21 -24.19 -7.87
CA GLY A 105 -0.76 -24.00 -9.23
C GLY A 105 0.74 -23.83 -9.29
N SER A 106 1.39 -24.53 -10.22
CA SER A 106 2.78 -24.27 -10.56
C SER A 106 2.87 -23.04 -11.47
N GLY A 107 4.03 -22.38 -11.51
CA GLY A 107 4.34 -21.46 -12.61
C GLY A 107 4.39 -22.18 -13.96
N LEU A 108 4.55 -21.41 -15.04
CA LEU A 108 4.80 -21.95 -16.38
C LEU A 108 6.10 -22.77 -16.38
N ASN A 109 6.01 -24.04 -16.75
CA ASN A 109 7.18 -24.91 -16.93
C ASN A 109 7.38 -25.20 -18.43
N TYR A 110 8.27 -24.44 -19.07
CA TYR A 110 8.62 -24.59 -20.49
C TYR A 110 9.40 -25.88 -20.81
N LYS A 111 9.82 -26.63 -19.79
CA LYS A 111 10.54 -27.91 -19.93
C LYS A 111 9.67 -29.12 -19.64
N ARG A 112 8.36 -28.94 -19.38
CA ARG A 112 7.46 -30.06 -19.09
C ARG A 112 7.28 -30.88 -20.39
N PRO A 113 7.70 -32.15 -20.44
CA PRO A 113 7.46 -33.00 -21.60
C PRO A 113 5.95 -33.16 -21.80
N LYS A 114 5.52 -33.25 -23.06
CA LYS A 114 4.13 -33.50 -23.44
C LYS A 114 3.69 -34.88 -23.00
#